data_AF-A0A653RYN7-F1
#
_entry.id   AF-A0A653RYN7-F1
#
_cell.length_a   1.000
_cell.length_b   1.000
_cell.length_c   1.000
_cell.angle_alpha   90.00
_cell.angle_beta   90.00
_cell.angle_gamma   90.00
#
_symmetry.space_group_name_H-M   'P 1'
#
loop_
_entity.id
_entity.type
_entity.pdbx_description
1 polymer ?
#
loop_
_entity_poly.entity_id
_entity_poly.type
_entity_poly.pdbx_seq_one_letter_code
_entity_poly.pdbx_strand_id
1 'polypeptide(L)'
;MVAEGRTAVQTAAVAALAPSSPARDVLQRRLTGLAERLPGAVAAAQADRDDGLHRTRTTCRRLRAVLAAYRPLVDRDEVEPVRAELQWLARALGERRDVEVVGERLARLLDEEEPRLVRGPVRRRLATHQRAARRTAGAADDVLGSDRCARLVDAVRRLAETPPWTDRAEKKAAKVVTTRLRKELSRVADRVDAVPDVAPGSRAERERDDAVHDLRKAVKRLRYAAEVARPAFGADADRLTKRAKRLTTALGDRQDTVETRALLRTLAAEAERSGEPTFTWGRLHAREEAAAHAVEADLPRLWHEVARDKTSGWVR
;
A
#
# COMPACT_ATOMS: atom_id res chain seq x y z
N MET A 1 -24.81 -37.67 -34.60
CA MET A 1 -25.29 -38.07 -33.26
C MET A 1 -24.12 -38.06 -32.27
N VAL A 2 -23.48 -36.91 -32.03
CA VAL A 2 -22.72 -36.55 -30.81
C VAL A 2 -22.53 -35.02 -30.87
N ALA A 3 -23.38 -34.24 -30.20
CA ALA A 3 -23.18 -32.81 -30.01
C ALA A 3 -24.05 -32.27 -28.87
N GLU A 4 -24.00 -32.89 -27.69
CA GLU A 4 -24.57 -32.32 -26.46
C GLU A 4 -23.60 -32.62 -25.33
N GLY A 5 -23.05 -31.58 -24.70
CA GLY A 5 -22.15 -31.78 -23.56
C GLY A 5 -21.04 -30.76 -23.39
N ARG A 6 -21.07 -29.60 -24.07
CA ARG A 6 -20.17 -28.50 -23.73
C ARG A 6 -20.93 -27.20 -23.55
N THR A 7 -20.63 -26.57 -22.41
CA THR A 7 -20.80 -25.15 -22.12
C THR A 7 -22.15 -24.69 -21.57
N ALA A 8 -22.59 -25.35 -20.49
CA ALA A 8 -23.38 -24.68 -19.45
C ALA A 8 -22.50 -24.38 -18.23
N VAL A 9 -21.37 -23.68 -18.42
CA VAL A 9 -20.77 -22.91 -17.32
C VAL A 9 -21.55 -21.61 -17.25
N GLN A 10 -22.73 -21.73 -16.65
CA GLN A 10 -23.61 -20.64 -16.31
C GLN A 10 -22.79 -19.69 -15.42
N THR A 11 -22.39 -18.55 -15.97
CA THR A 11 -21.83 -17.44 -15.21
C THR A 11 -22.92 -17.01 -14.26
N ALA A 12 -22.92 -17.54 -13.02
CA ALA A 12 -23.83 -17.09 -11.99
C ALA A 12 -23.63 -15.58 -11.84
N ALA A 13 -24.62 -14.81 -12.28
CA ALA A 13 -24.63 -13.37 -12.12
C ALA A 13 -24.43 -13.08 -10.64
N VAL A 14 -23.25 -12.58 -10.27
CA VAL A 14 -22.91 -12.27 -8.89
C VAL A 14 -23.94 -11.26 -8.41
N ALA A 15 -24.83 -11.68 -7.50
CA ALA A 15 -25.98 -10.88 -7.09
C ALA A 15 -25.56 -9.44 -6.73
N ALA A 16 -26.28 -8.45 -7.25
CA ALA A 16 -25.97 -7.05 -6.95
C ALA A 16 -26.09 -6.81 -5.43
N LEU A 17 -25.07 -6.21 -4.82
CA LEU A 17 -25.13 -5.83 -3.41
C LEU A 17 -25.68 -4.42 -3.31
N ALA A 18 -26.47 -4.16 -2.27
CA ALA A 18 -27.07 -2.88 -2.00
C ALA A 18 -26.75 -2.45 -0.55
N PRO A 19 -26.97 -1.17 -0.18
CA PRO A 19 -26.78 -0.73 1.20
C PRO A 19 -27.69 -1.48 2.20
N SER A 20 -28.81 -2.04 1.72
CA SER A 20 -29.72 -2.89 2.50
C SER A 20 -29.20 -4.32 2.73
N SER A 21 -28.23 -4.79 1.94
CA SER A 21 -27.63 -6.12 2.10
C SER A 21 -26.90 -6.26 3.45
N PRO A 22 -26.78 -7.47 3.99
CA PRO A 22 -25.89 -7.76 5.12
C PRO A 22 -24.46 -7.24 4.92
N ALA A 23 -23.85 -6.73 5.98
CA ALA A 23 -22.46 -6.25 5.92
C ALA A 23 -21.47 -7.38 5.60
N ARG A 24 -21.80 -8.63 5.99
CA ARG A 24 -21.01 -9.82 5.66
C ARG A 24 -20.83 -9.99 4.16
N ASP A 25 -21.87 -9.78 3.35
CA ASP A 25 -21.81 -10.03 1.90
C ASP A 25 -20.87 -9.04 1.19
N VAL A 26 -20.87 -7.79 1.65
CA VAL A 26 -19.99 -6.72 1.13
C VAL A 26 -18.53 -7.02 1.45
N LEU A 27 -18.25 -7.46 2.67
CA LEU A 27 -16.90 -7.84 3.10
C LEU A 27 -16.43 -9.14 2.45
N GLN A 28 -17.32 -10.15 2.36
CA GLN A 28 -17.11 -11.43 1.69
C GLN A 28 -16.60 -11.22 0.27
N ARG A 29 -17.29 -10.40 -0.53
CA ARG A 29 -16.88 -10.11 -1.91
C ARG A 29 -15.48 -9.55 -2.00
N ARG A 30 -15.10 -8.66 -1.06
CA ARG A 30 -13.75 -8.10 -1.02
C ARG A 30 -12.72 -9.13 -0.57
N LEU A 31 -13.05 -9.94 0.42
CA LEU A 31 -12.17 -10.97 0.96
C LEU A 31 -11.86 -12.04 -0.07
N THR A 32 -12.89 -12.61 -0.72
CA THR A 32 -12.76 -13.59 -1.81
C THR A 32 -11.86 -13.05 -2.93
N GLY A 33 -12.15 -11.86 -3.47
CA GLY A 33 -11.35 -11.29 -4.55
C GLY A 33 -9.90 -10.93 -4.18
N LEU A 34 -9.57 -10.80 -2.89
CA LEU A 34 -8.18 -10.65 -2.44
C LEU A 34 -7.51 -12.01 -2.19
N ALA A 35 -8.25 -12.99 -1.66
CA ALA A 35 -7.79 -14.35 -1.44
C ALA A 35 -7.42 -15.04 -2.75
N GLU A 36 -8.25 -14.91 -3.79
CA GLU A 36 -8.01 -15.46 -5.14
C GLU A 36 -6.73 -14.91 -5.79
N ARG A 37 -6.33 -13.68 -5.46
CA ARG A 37 -5.13 -13.04 -6.04
C ARG A 37 -3.84 -13.50 -5.39
N LEU A 38 -3.89 -13.94 -4.13
CA LEU A 38 -2.69 -14.25 -3.36
C LEU A 38 -1.88 -15.41 -3.97
N PRO A 39 -2.47 -16.57 -4.34
CA PRO A 39 -1.73 -17.66 -4.98
C PRO A 39 -1.01 -17.22 -6.26
N GLY A 40 -1.71 -16.50 -7.15
CA GLY A 40 -1.12 -16.02 -8.41
C GLY A 40 0.01 -15.00 -8.19
N ALA A 41 -0.10 -14.16 -7.16
CA ALA A 41 0.97 -13.25 -6.78
C ALA A 41 2.21 -13.99 -6.24
N VAL A 42 2.00 -15.01 -5.39
CA VAL A 42 3.07 -15.87 -4.86
C VAL A 42 3.76 -16.64 -5.97
N ALA A 43 3.00 -17.27 -6.86
CA ALA A 43 3.55 -18.01 -8.01
C ALA A 43 4.34 -17.11 -8.96
N ALA A 44 3.87 -15.88 -9.22
CA ALA A 44 4.62 -14.92 -10.00
C ALA A 44 5.93 -14.49 -9.31
N ALA A 45 5.94 -14.38 -7.97
CA ALA A 45 7.14 -14.07 -7.21
C ALA A 45 8.15 -15.23 -7.22
N GLN A 46 7.69 -16.48 -7.09
CA GLN A 46 8.54 -17.68 -7.17
C GLN A 46 9.18 -17.88 -8.55
N ALA A 47 8.48 -17.46 -9.62
CA ALA A 47 8.97 -17.53 -10.98
C ALA A 47 9.82 -16.31 -11.38
N ASP A 48 10.24 -15.48 -10.41
CA ASP A 48 10.99 -14.22 -10.60
C ASP A 48 10.40 -13.33 -11.72
N ARG A 49 9.06 -13.30 -11.83
CA ARG A 49 8.38 -12.45 -12.80
C ARG A 49 8.22 -11.05 -12.24
N ASP A 50 8.41 -10.06 -13.10
CA ASP A 50 8.28 -8.64 -12.76
C ASP A 50 7.04 -8.37 -11.89
N ASP A 51 7.29 -7.63 -10.79
CA ASP A 51 6.31 -7.16 -9.82
C ASP A 51 5.65 -8.26 -8.95
N GLY A 52 6.06 -9.54 -9.05
CA GLY A 52 5.54 -10.65 -8.23
C GLY A 52 5.62 -10.42 -6.72
N LEU A 53 6.82 -10.10 -6.21
CA LEU A 53 7.05 -9.81 -4.78
C LEU A 53 6.21 -8.63 -4.28
N HIS A 54 6.12 -7.57 -5.09
CA HIS A 54 5.34 -6.39 -4.75
C HIS A 54 3.84 -6.69 -4.73
N ARG A 55 3.33 -7.47 -5.68
CA ARG A 55 1.94 -7.95 -5.67
C ARG A 55 1.65 -8.78 -4.43
N THR A 56 2.52 -9.72 -4.06
CA THR A 56 2.35 -10.55 -2.85
C THR A 56 2.27 -9.69 -1.60
N ARG A 57 3.23 -8.76 -1.43
CA ARG A 57 3.23 -7.80 -0.30
C ARG A 57 1.97 -6.95 -0.27
N THR A 58 1.58 -6.40 -1.41
CA THR A 58 0.42 -5.51 -1.50
C THR A 58 -0.88 -6.25 -1.22
N THR A 59 -1.04 -7.48 -1.70
CA THR A 59 -2.19 -8.34 -1.40
C THR A 59 -2.25 -8.69 0.08
N CYS A 60 -1.13 -9.10 0.69
CA CYS A 60 -1.06 -9.39 2.13
C CYS A 60 -1.41 -8.17 2.99
N ARG A 61 -0.86 -7.00 2.66
CA ARG A 61 -1.16 -5.73 3.35
C ARG A 61 -2.65 -5.35 3.22
N ARG A 62 -3.25 -5.56 2.05
CA ARG A 62 -4.68 -5.29 1.80
C ARG A 62 -5.58 -6.22 2.60
N LEU A 63 -5.32 -7.54 2.59
CA LEU A 63 -6.04 -8.53 3.39
C LEU A 63 -6.01 -8.14 4.88
N ARG A 64 -4.81 -7.86 5.42
CA ARG A 64 -4.66 -7.43 6.82
C ARG A 64 -5.43 -6.16 7.14
N ALA A 65 -5.41 -5.18 6.24
CA ALA A 65 -6.07 -3.91 6.44
C ALA A 65 -7.59 -4.04 6.40
N VAL A 66 -8.13 -4.84 5.48
CA VAL A 66 -9.57 -5.14 5.40
C VAL A 66 -10.04 -5.85 6.67
N LEU A 67 -9.34 -6.91 7.09
CA LEU A 67 -9.65 -7.64 8.32
C LEU A 67 -9.52 -6.76 9.58
N ALA A 68 -8.56 -5.83 9.60
CA ALA A 68 -8.45 -4.86 10.69
C ALA A 68 -9.58 -3.81 10.68
N ALA A 69 -9.98 -3.33 9.50
CA ALA A 69 -11.01 -2.31 9.34
C ALA A 69 -12.40 -2.84 9.72
N TYR A 70 -12.66 -4.10 9.45
CA TYR A 70 -13.94 -4.75 9.76
C TYR A 70 -13.81 -5.82 10.85
N ARG A 71 -12.80 -5.70 11.71
CA ARG A 71 -12.57 -6.59 12.87
C ARG A 71 -13.82 -6.85 13.73
N PRO A 72 -14.78 -5.91 13.91
CA PRO A 72 -16.01 -6.21 14.64
C PRO A 72 -17.02 -7.13 13.93
N LEU A 73 -16.78 -7.50 12.67
CA LEU A 73 -17.67 -8.40 11.90
C LEU A 73 -17.20 -9.85 11.89
N VAL A 74 -15.95 -10.12 12.25
CA VAL A 74 -15.34 -11.45 12.25
C VAL A 74 -14.90 -11.85 13.66
N ASP A 75 -14.88 -13.14 13.94
CA ASP A 75 -14.27 -13.68 15.14
C ASP A 75 -12.78 -13.29 15.17
N ARG A 76 -12.37 -12.74 16.31
CA ARG A 76 -11.01 -12.21 16.45
C ARG A 76 -10.00 -13.31 16.68
N ASP A 77 -10.37 -14.32 17.45
CA ASP A 77 -9.46 -15.37 17.87
C ASP A 77 -9.13 -16.28 16.67
N GLU A 78 -10.05 -16.41 15.72
CA GLU A 78 -9.81 -17.09 14.45
C GLU A 78 -9.04 -16.24 13.41
N VAL A 79 -9.29 -14.93 13.34
CA VAL A 79 -8.73 -14.06 12.29
C VAL A 79 -7.36 -13.48 12.64
N GLU A 80 -7.08 -13.18 13.91
CA GLU A 80 -5.80 -12.57 14.30
C GLU A 80 -4.57 -13.46 13.99
N PRO A 81 -4.61 -14.80 14.14
CA PRO A 81 -3.52 -15.67 13.68
C PRO A 81 -3.22 -15.52 12.19
N VAL A 82 -4.24 -15.49 11.34
CA VAL A 82 -4.08 -15.28 9.88
C VAL A 82 -3.50 -13.89 9.60
N ARG A 83 -3.96 -12.86 10.31
CA ARG A 83 -3.41 -11.49 10.18
C ARG A 83 -1.94 -11.39 10.58
N ALA A 84 -1.52 -12.18 11.57
CA ALA A 84 -0.13 -12.28 12.01
C ALA A 84 0.74 -13.00 10.95
N GLU A 85 0.26 -14.08 10.36
CA GLU A 85 0.99 -14.77 9.28
C GLU A 85 1.10 -13.90 8.00
N LEU A 86 0.03 -13.20 7.63
CA LEU A 86 0.09 -12.18 6.56
C LEU A 86 1.10 -11.07 6.87
N GLN A 87 1.33 -10.77 8.16
CA GLN A 87 2.33 -9.78 8.58
C GLN A 87 3.74 -10.33 8.45
N TRP A 88 3.94 -11.58 8.88
CA TRP A 88 5.20 -12.29 8.72
C TRP A 88 5.61 -12.32 7.25
N LEU A 89 4.75 -12.84 6.35
CA LEU A 89 5.08 -12.93 4.93
C LEU A 89 5.36 -11.55 4.33
N ALA A 90 4.51 -10.55 4.62
CA ALA A 90 4.74 -9.20 4.13
C ALA A 90 6.07 -8.60 4.62
N ARG A 91 6.50 -8.89 5.86
CA ARG A 91 7.78 -8.39 6.41
C ARG A 91 8.99 -9.13 5.84
N ALA A 92 8.91 -10.46 5.78
CA ALA A 92 9.96 -11.31 5.24
C ALA A 92 10.33 -10.93 3.79
N LEU A 93 9.32 -10.58 2.97
CA LEU A 93 9.55 -10.10 1.60
C LEU A 93 9.96 -8.62 1.52
N GLY A 94 10.11 -7.93 2.65
CA GLY A 94 10.06 -6.48 2.74
C GLY A 94 11.34 -5.73 2.98
N GLU A 95 12.25 -6.28 3.77
CA GLU A 95 13.46 -5.58 4.21
C GLU A 95 14.41 -5.22 3.05
N ARG A 96 14.23 -5.85 1.89
CA ARG A 96 15.12 -5.71 0.72
C ARG A 96 14.54 -4.85 -0.40
N ARG A 97 13.21 -4.85 -0.57
CA ARG A 97 12.55 -4.11 -1.67
C ARG A 97 12.59 -2.60 -1.46
N ASP A 98 12.64 -2.14 -0.20
CA ASP A 98 12.67 -0.71 0.09
C ASP A 98 14.01 -0.09 -0.40
N VAL A 99 15.14 -0.81 -0.31
CA VAL A 99 16.44 -0.38 -0.90
C VAL A 99 16.42 -0.43 -2.43
N GLU A 100 15.81 -1.45 -3.03
CA GLU A 100 15.71 -1.57 -4.48
C GLU A 100 14.84 -0.49 -5.11
N VAL A 101 13.69 -0.17 -4.50
CA VAL A 101 12.78 0.87 -4.99
C VAL A 101 13.45 2.24 -4.97
N VAL A 102 14.18 2.57 -3.90
CA VAL A 102 14.96 3.81 -3.83
C VAL A 102 16.07 3.81 -4.89
N GLY A 103 16.75 2.68 -5.11
CA GLY A 103 17.76 2.54 -6.14
C GLY A 103 17.22 2.68 -7.58
N GLU A 104 16.07 2.08 -7.88
CA GLU A 104 15.36 2.22 -9.16
C GLU A 104 14.93 3.67 -9.40
N ARG A 105 14.47 4.36 -8.34
CA ARG A 105 14.13 5.78 -8.40
C ARG A 105 15.35 6.65 -8.68
N LEU A 106 16.48 6.39 -8.02
CA LEU A 106 17.75 7.07 -8.31
C LEU A 106 18.25 6.83 -9.74
N ALA A 107 18.12 5.60 -10.25
CA ALA A 107 18.50 5.29 -11.63
C ALA A 107 17.67 6.12 -12.61
N ARG A 108 16.36 6.24 -12.39
CA ARG A 108 15.47 7.09 -13.21
C ARG A 108 15.85 8.57 -13.13
N LEU A 109 16.11 9.09 -11.93
CA LEU A 109 16.55 10.48 -11.76
C LEU A 109 17.86 10.77 -12.51
N LEU A 110 18.77 9.80 -12.57
CA LEU A 110 20.00 9.88 -13.35
C LEU A 110 19.75 9.83 -14.86
N ASP A 111 18.77 9.05 -15.31
CA ASP A 111 18.38 8.95 -16.73
C ASP A 111 17.70 10.23 -17.23
N GLU A 112 16.98 10.91 -16.34
CA GLU A 112 16.36 12.22 -16.59
C GLU A 112 17.36 13.39 -16.46
N GLU A 113 18.60 13.14 -16.03
CA GLU A 113 19.59 14.20 -15.82
C GLU A 113 20.34 14.55 -17.10
N GLU A 114 20.70 15.82 -17.23
CA GLU A 114 21.47 16.26 -18.40
C GLU A 114 22.88 15.64 -18.37
N PRO A 115 23.35 14.99 -19.45
CA PRO A 115 24.63 14.26 -19.44
C PRO A 115 25.83 15.10 -18.98
N ARG A 116 25.86 16.41 -19.29
CA ARG A 116 26.94 17.32 -18.86
C ARG A 116 26.97 17.58 -17.35
N LEU A 117 25.88 17.30 -16.63
CA LEU A 117 25.75 17.51 -15.18
C LEU A 117 26.05 16.23 -14.39
N VAL A 118 26.20 15.09 -15.08
CA VAL A 118 26.63 13.82 -14.48
C VAL A 118 28.16 13.78 -14.42
N ARG A 119 28.71 13.94 -13.21
CA ARG A 119 30.15 13.96 -12.94
C ARG A 119 30.60 12.72 -12.21
N GLY A 120 31.64 12.06 -12.74
CA GLY A 120 32.26 10.89 -12.12
C GLY A 120 31.48 9.58 -12.36
N PRO A 121 31.88 8.49 -11.69
CA PRO A 121 31.38 7.14 -11.93
C PRO A 121 30.05 6.84 -11.21
N VAL A 122 29.12 7.80 -11.22
CA VAL A 122 27.86 7.81 -10.44
C VAL A 122 27.02 6.55 -10.70
N ARG A 123 26.84 6.18 -11.97
CA ARG A 123 26.09 4.98 -12.37
C ARG A 123 26.75 3.69 -11.85
N ARG A 124 28.08 3.61 -11.89
CA ARG A 124 28.83 2.45 -11.38
C ARG A 124 28.69 2.33 -9.86
N ARG A 125 28.73 3.46 -9.13
CA ARG A 125 28.55 3.48 -7.67
C ARG A 125 27.14 3.05 -7.29
N LEU A 126 26.11 3.60 -7.93
CA LEU A 126 24.73 3.18 -7.72
C LEU A 126 24.54 1.68 -8.00
N ALA A 127 25.06 1.18 -9.13
CA ALA A 127 24.97 -0.23 -9.47
C ALA A 127 25.71 -1.12 -8.45
N THR A 128 26.82 -0.65 -7.89
CA THR A 128 27.57 -1.39 -6.85
C THR A 128 26.78 -1.46 -5.55
N HIS A 129 26.16 -0.36 -5.14
CA HIS A 129 25.25 -0.32 -3.99
C HIS A 129 24.06 -1.27 -4.18
N GLN A 130 23.42 -1.23 -5.35
CA GLN A 130 22.30 -2.13 -5.71
C GLN A 130 22.73 -3.60 -5.72
N ARG A 131 23.91 -3.93 -6.27
CA ARG A 131 24.46 -5.30 -6.24
C ARG A 131 24.71 -5.78 -4.81
N ALA A 132 25.22 -4.93 -3.93
CA ALA A 132 25.42 -5.26 -2.52
C ALA A 132 24.08 -5.57 -1.83
N ALA A 133 23.04 -4.78 -2.09
CA ALA A 133 21.69 -5.04 -1.59
C ALA A 133 21.07 -6.34 -2.18
N ARG A 134 21.35 -6.66 -3.45
CA ARG A 134 20.84 -7.86 -4.13
C ARG A 134 21.48 -9.17 -3.66
N ARG A 135 22.71 -9.17 -3.15
CA ARG A 135 23.41 -10.40 -2.71
C ARG A 135 22.80 -11.11 -1.50
N THR A 136 21.86 -10.49 -0.80
CA THR A 136 21.10 -11.09 0.31
C THR A 136 19.79 -11.78 -0.15
N ALA A 137 19.70 -12.19 -1.43
CA ALA A 137 18.45 -12.61 -2.10
C ALA A 137 17.89 -13.99 -1.81
N GLY A 138 18.73 -14.94 -1.37
CA GLY A 138 18.26 -16.29 -1.08
C GLY A 138 17.10 -16.35 -0.09
N ALA A 139 17.00 -15.37 0.83
CA ALA A 139 15.95 -15.35 1.86
C ALA A 139 14.52 -15.21 1.31
N ALA A 140 14.31 -14.59 0.13
CA ALA A 140 12.96 -14.43 -0.40
C ALA A 140 12.43 -15.74 -0.99
N ASP A 141 13.27 -16.47 -1.72
CA ASP A 141 12.93 -17.75 -2.35
C ASP A 141 12.65 -18.81 -1.28
N ASP A 142 13.48 -18.87 -0.24
CA ASP A 142 13.29 -19.77 0.91
C ASP A 142 11.94 -19.51 1.60
N VAL A 143 11.59 -18.24 1.80
CA VAL A 143 10.32 -17.85 2.41
C VAL A 143 9.14 -18.25 1.53
N LEU A 144 9.20 -17.96 0.23
CA LEU A 144 8.12 -18.25 -0.71
C LEU A 144 7.98 -19.76 -0.98
N GLY A 145 9.06 -20.52 -0.93
CA GLY A 145 9.09 -21.97 -1.08
C GLY A 145 8.74 -22.75 0.20
N SER A 146 8.62 -22.06 1.34
CA SER A 146 8.36 -22.72 2.63
C SER A 146 6.94 -23.27 2.78
N ASP A 147 6.80 -24.38 3.51
CA ASP A 147 5.49 -24.91 3.94
C ASP A 147 4.67 -23.87 4.72
N ARG A 148 5.34 -22.95 5.42
CA ARG A 148 4.68 -21.87 6.16
C ARG A 148 3.95 -20.92 5.21
N CYS A 149 4.56 -20.57 4.08
CA CYS A 149 3.91 -19.76 3.04
C CYS A 149 2.73 -20.51 2.42
N ALA A 150 2.89 -21.80 2.09
CA ALA A 150 1.79 -22.62 1.57
C ALA A 150 0.60 -22.68 2.53
N ARG A 151 0.85 -22.96 3.82
CA ARG A 151 -0.19 -22.97 4.87
C ARG A 151 -0.91 -21.63 5.01
N LEU A 152 -0.21 -20.52 4.86
CA LEU A 152 -0.82 -19.18 4.89
C LEU A 152 -1.74 -18.95 3.68
N VAL A 153 -1.31 -19.31 2.48
CA VAL A 153 -2.14 -19.19 1.27
C VAL A 153 -3.43 -20.00 1.43
N ASP A 154 -3.32 -21.22 1.95
CA ASP A 154 -4.48 -22.07 2.25
C ASP A 154 -5.36 -21.52 3.38
N ALA A 155 -4.77 -20.96 4.43
CA ALA A 155 -5.53 -20.34 5.52
C ALA A 155 -6.33 -19.12 5.03
N VAL A 156 -5.76 -18.32 4.13
CA VAL A 156 -6.45 -17.18 3.51
C VAL A 156 -7.60 -17.64 2.62
N ARG A 157 -7.40 -18.72 1.85
CA ARG A 157 -8.46 -19.34 1.04
C ARG A 157 -9.61 -19.84 1.92
N ARG A 158 -9.31 -20.65 2.94
CA ARG A 158 -10.33 -21.16 3.88
C ARG A 158 -11.07 -20.04 4.59
N LEU A 159 -10.34 -19.02 5.05
CA LEU A 159 -10.94 -17.84 5.69
C LEU A 159 -11.90 -17.11 4.74
N ALA A 160 -11.62 -17.10 3.43
CA ALA A 160 -12.52 -16.52 2.44
C ALA A 160 -13.70 -17.45 2.10
N GLU A 161 -13.53 -18.76 2.11
CA GLU A 161 -14.61 -19.73 1.83
C GLU A 161 -15.60 -19.84 3.00
N THR A 162 -15.10 -19.81 4.23
CA THR A 162 -15.90 -19.94 5.45
C THR A 162 -15.42 -18.93 6.50
N PRO A 163 -15.75 -17.63 6.34
CA PRO A 163 -15.32 -16.63 7.31
C PRO A 163 -16.12 -16.77 8.62
N PRO A 164 -15.47 -16.60 9.77
CA PRO A 164 -16.13 -16.73 11.08
C PRO A 164 -16.88 -15.42 11.38
N TRP A 165 -18.09 -15.28 10.81
CA TRP A 165 -18.90 -14.08 10.99
C TRP A 165 -19.46 -13.97 12.42
N THR A 166 -19.50 -12.75 12.93
CA THR A 166 -20.24 -12.41 14.16
C THR A 166 -21.63 -11.90 13.83
N ASP A 167 -22.54 -11.84 14.81
CA ASP A 167 -23.90 -11.27 14.65
C ASP A 167 -23.91 -9.83 14.11
N ARG A 168 -22.82 -9.07 14.32
CA ARG A 168 -22.71 -7.71 13.76
C ARG A 168 -22.65 -7.72 12.23
N ALA A 169 -22.20 -8.81 11.62
CA ALA A 169 -22.07 -8.96 10.17
C ALA A 169 -23.44 -9.09 9.47
N GLU A 170 -24.48 -9.54 10.19
CA GLU A 170 -25.87 -9.61 9.71
C GLU A 170 -26.55 -8.24 9.59
N LYS A 171 -25.99 -7.21 10.24
CA LYS A 171 -26.55 -5.86 10.16
C LYS A 171 -26.38 -5.28 8.75
N LYS A 172 -27.34 -4.43 8.35
CA LYS A 172 -27.31 -3.73 7.06
C LYS A 172 -25.97 -3.03 6.82
N ALA A 173 -25.42 -3.18 5.63
CA ALA A 173 -24.19 -2.51 5.19
C ALA A 173 -24.29 -0.99 5.35
N ALA A 174 -25.46 -0.40 5.06
CA ALA A 174 -25.80 1.00 5.28
C ALA A 174 -25.52 1.50 6.70
N LYS A 175 -25.58 0.64 7.72
CA LYS A 175 -25.30 1.01 9.11
C LYS A 175 -23.84 0.77 9.47
N VAL A 176 -23.32 -0.40 9.13
CA VAL A 176 -21.98 -0.83 9.57
C VAL A 176 -20.87 -0.14 8.77
N VAL A 177 -20.99 -0.12 7.45
CA VAL A 177 -19.96 0.39 6.54
C VAL A 177 -19.87 1.91 6.66
N THR A 178 -20.99 2.63 6.62
CA THR A 178 -21.01 4.10 6.77
C THR A 178 -20.46 4.55 8.11
N THR A 179 -20.84 3.89 9.22
CA THR A 179 -20.28 4.15 10.55
C THR A 179 -18.77 3.96 10.57
N ARG A 180 -18.26 2.92 9.90
CA ARG A 180 -16.81 2.71 9.78
C ARG A 180 -16.15 3.80 8.95
N LEU A 181 -16.73 4.17 7.81
CA LEU A 181 -16.20 5.23 6.94
C LEU A 181 -16.18 6.59 7.65
N ARG A 182 -17.23 6.95 8.40
CA ARG A 182 -17.24 8.17 9.24
C ARG A 182 -16.11 8.18 10.24
N LYS A 183 -15.87 7.06 10.92
CA LYS A 183 -14.78 6.95 11.89
C LYS A 183 -13.40 7.11 11.24
N GLU A 184 -13.19 6.51 10.06
CA GLU A 184 -11.92 6.67 9.33
C GLU A 184 -11.76 8.08 8.75
N LEU A 185 -12.83 8.70 8.26
CA LEU A 185 -12.82 10.10 7.80
C LEU A 185 -12.50 11.07 8.94
N SER A 186 -13.11 10.89 10.12
CA SER A 186 -12.77 11.70 11.29
C SER A 186 -11.31 11.52 11.68
N ARG A 187 -10.82 10.27 11.74
CA ARG A 187 -9.42 10.00 12.02
C ARG A 187 -8.48 10.69 11.02
N VAL A 188 -8.81 10.69 9.73
CA VAL A 188 -8.01 11.41 8.74
C VAL A 188 -8.01 12.91 9.02
N ALA A 189 -9.16 13.51 9.32
CA ALA A 189 -9.24 14.92 9.69
C ALA A 189 -8.38 15.24 10.92
N ASP A 190 -8.52 14.47 12.01
CA ASP A 190 -7.75 14.66 13.23
C ASP A 190 -6.23 14.53 12.98
N ARG A 191 -5.81 13.67 12.03
CA ARG A 191 -4.40 13.53 11.64
C ARG A 191 -3.91 14.61 10.70
N VAL A 192 -4.78 15.27 9.94
CA VAL A 192 -4.43 16.45 9.16
C VAL A 192 -4.18 17.62 10.12
N ASP A 193 -5.09 17.83 11.07
CA ASP A 193 -5.00 18.93 12.05
C ASP A 193 -3.77 18.79 12.97
N ALA A 194 -3.28 17.56 13.17
CA ALA A 194 -2.07 17.26 13.94
C ALA A 194 -0.75 17.40 13.16
N VAL A 195 -0.77 17.70 11.85
CA VAL A 195 0.47 17.96 11.10
C VAL A 195 0.92 19.39 11.38
N PRO A 196 2.07 19.60 12.05
CA PRO A 196 2.52 20.94 12.39
C PRO A 196 2.99 21.69 11.14
N ASP A 197 2.67 22.99 11.08
CA ASP A 197 3.21 23.90 10.08
C ASP A 197 4.58 24.41 10.56
N VAL A 198 5.64 23.79 10.04
CA VAL A 198 7.03 24.11 10.42
C VAL A 198 7.86 24.41 9.19
N ALA A 199 8.77 25.38 9.33
CA ALA A 199 9.71 25.72 8.27
C ALA A 199 10.60 24.51 7.93
N PRO A 200 10.89 24.27 6.63
CA PRO A 200 11.85 23.26 6.20
C PRO A 200 13.22 23.41 6.90
N GLY A 201 13.85 22.30 7.27
CA GLY A 201 15.16 22.30 7.96
C GLY A 201 15.14 22.73 9.43
N SER A 202 13.96 22.99 10.01
CA SER A 202 13.82 23.28 11.44
C SER A 202 14.03 22.05 12.32
N ARG A 203 14.33 22.25 13.61
CA ARG A 203 14.47 21.16 14.59
C ARG A 203 13.19 20.30 14.73
N ALA A 204 12.04 20.86 14.36
CA ALA A 204 10.72 20.22 14.42
C ALA A 204 10.35 19.44 13.15
N GLU A 205 11.23 19.38 12.14
CA GLU A 205 10.97 18.62 10.89
C GLU A 205 10.68 17.14 11.14
N ARG A 206 11.37 16.53 12.12
CA ARG A 206 11.12 15.13 12.53
C ARG A 206 9.70 14.90 13.06
N GLU A 207 9.19 15.84 13.85
CA GLU A 207 7.82 15.75 14.38
C GLU A 207 6.78 15.84 13.25
N ARG A 208 7.04 16.72 12.27
CA ARG A 208 6.22 16.81 11.06
C ARG A 208 6.26 15.52 10.24
N ASP A 209 7.44 14.93 10.05
CA ASP A 209 7.59 13.65 9.34
C ASP A 209 6.80 12.53 10.01
N ASP A 210 6.88 12.42 11.33
CA ASP A 210 6.14 11.44 12.12
C ASP A 210 4.62 11.66 11.98
N ALA A 211 4.14 12.90 12.09
CA ALA A 211 2.73 13.25 11.91
C ALA A 211 2.23 12.91 10.49
N VAL A 212 3.01 13.23 9.46
CA VAL A 212 2.71 12.91 8.05
C VAL A 212 2.68 11.39 7.82
N HIS A 213 3.61 10.65 8.42
CA HIS A 213 3.63 9.19 8.36
C HIS A 213 2.37 8.59 9.00
N ASP A 214 1.93 9.16 10.11
CA ASP A 214 0.73 8.76 10.83
C ASP A 214 -0.56 9.12 10.09
N LEU A 215 -0.60 10.27 9.43
CA LEU A 215 -1.65 10.63 8.47
C LEU A 215 -1.70 9.61 7.32
N ARG A 216 -0.57 9.24 6.73
CA ARG A 216 -0.51 8.22 5.66
C ARG A 216 -1.10 6.88 6.12
N LYS A 217 -0.86 6.47 7.37
CA LYS A 217 -1.50 5.28 7.95
C LYS A 217 -3.02 5.43 8.00
N ALA A 218 -3.53 6.58 8.45
CA ALA A 218 -4.97 6.85 8.54
C ALA A 218 -5.63 6.83 7.14
N VAL A 219 -5.04 7.51 6.16
CA VAL A 219 -5.58 7.57 4.78
C VAL A 219 -5.57 6.18 4.13
N LYS A 220 -4.53 5.36 4.36
CA LYS A 220 -4.52 3.96 3.89
C LYS A 220 -5.70 3.16 4.46
N ARG A 221 -5.99 3.30 5.76
CA ARG A 221 -7.12 2.62 6.40
C ARG A 221 -8.45 3.07 5.79
N LEU A 222 -8.64 4.38 5.60
CA LEU A 222 -9.81 4.93 4.93
C LEU A 222 -9.98 4.36 3.51
N ARG A 223 -8.90 4.34 2.72
CA ARG A 223 -8.92 3.79 1.36
C ARG A 223 -9.38 2.34 1.36
N TYR A 224 -8.81 1.50 2.22
CA TYR A 224 -9.15 0.08 2.27
C TYR A 224 -10.58 -0.17 2.77
N ALA A 225 -11.07 0.66 3.69
CA ALA A 225 -12.48 0.63 4.10
C ALA A 225 -13.42 1.04 2.95
N ALA A 226 -13.08 2.10 2.20
CA ALA A 226 -13.86 2.55 1.04
C ALA A 226 -13.85 1.51 -0.09
N GLU A 227 -12.76 0.79 -0.30
CA GLU A 227 -12.68 -0.30 -1.27
C GLU A 227 -13.68 -1.43 -0.98
N VAL A 228 -13.92 -1.75 0.30
CA VAL A 228 -14.94 -2.72 0.72
C VAL A 228 -16.33 -2.22 0.38
N ALA A 229 -16.61 -0.93 0.53
CA ALA A 229 -17.93 -0.35 0.28
C ALA A 229 -18.36 -0.36 -1.21
N ARG A 230 -17.41 -0.43 -2.15
CA ARG A 230 -17.68 -0.31 -3.60
C ARG A 230 -18.85 -1.15 -4.13
N PRO A 231 -18.97 -2.45 -3.79
CA PRO A 231 -20.04 -3.27 -4.35
C PRO A 231 -21.46 -2.86 -3.94
N ALA A 232 -21.63 -2.22 -2.77
CA ALA A 232 -22.93 -1.84 -2.23
C ALA A 232 -23.25 -0.34 -2.40
N PHE A 233 -22.23 0.51 -2.47
CA PHE A 233 -22.37 1.97 -2.54
C PHE A 233 -21.92 2.57 -3.87
N GLY A 234 -21.49 1.73 -4.82
CA GLY A 234 -21.24 2.09 -6.21
C GLY A 234 -20.27 3.27 -6.39
N ALA A 235 -20.72 4.25 -7.18
CA ALA A 235 -19.91 5.39 -7.61
C ALA A 235 -19.38 6.24 -6.44
N ASP A 236 -20.12 6.36 -5.35
CA ASP A 236 -19.71 7.19 -4.21
C ASP A 236 -18.52 6.57 -3.45
N ALA A 237 -18.58 5.26 -3.17
CA ALA A 237 -17.45 4.54 -2.59
C ALA A 237 -16.24 4.49 -3.53
N ASP A 238 -16.45 4.38 -4.85
CA ASP A 238 -15.35 4.47 -5.83
C ASP A 238 -14.68 5.85 -5.80
N ARG A 239 -15.47 6.92 -5.74
CA ARG A 239 -14.98 8.32 -5.66
C ARG A 239 -14.13 8.54 -4.41
N LEU A 240 -14.62 8.13 -3.23
CA LEU A 240 -13.86 8.21 -1.98
C LEU A 240 -12.59 7.38 -2.04
N THR A 241 -12.66 6.15 -2.59
CA THR A 241 -11.47 5.32 -2.78
C THR A 241 -10.43 6.02 -3.66
N LYS A 242 -10.85 6.64 -4.77
CA LYS A 242 -9.96 7.35 -5.71
C LYS A 242 -9.31 8.57 -5.03
N ARG A 243 -10.08 9.36 -4.28
CA ARG A 243 -9.56 10.49 -3.48
C ARG A 243 -8.54 10.04 -2.45
N ALA A 244 -8.89 9.04 -1.63
CA ALA A 244 -7.97 8.47 -0.63
C ALA A 244 -6.72 7.84 -1.29
N LYS A 245 -6.86 7.25 -2.48
CA LYS A 245 -5.72 6.75 -3.28
C LYS A 245 -4.79 7.89 -3.68
N ARG A 246 -5.30 8.99 -4.26
CA ARG A 246 -4.48 10.15 -4.63
C ARG A 246 -3.71 10.71 -3.44
N LEU A 247 -4.40 10.92 -2.31
CA LEU A 247 -3.75 11.40 -1.10
C LEU A 247 -2.70 10.42 -0.56
N THR A 248 -2.98 9.11 -0.56
CA THR A 248 -2.00 8.09 -0.15
C THR A 248 -0.78 8.05 -1.08
N THR A 249 -0.98 8.28 -2.38
CA THR A 249 0.09 8.35 -3.38
C THR A 249 0.97 9.56 -3.13
N ALA A 250 0.40 10.77 -3.02
CA ALA A 250 1.15 11.98 -2.70
C ALA A 250 1.96 11.85 -1.39
N LEU A 251 1.34 11.37 -0.30
CA LEU A 251 2.05 11.09 0.96
C LEU A 251 3.10 9.99 0.81
N GLY A 252 2.97 9.13 -0.20
CA GLY A 252 3.97 8.13 -0.56
C GLY A 252 5.15 8.73 -1.28
N ASP A 253 4.89 9.50 -2.33
CA ASP A 253 5.92 10.16 -3.13
C ASP A 253 6.80 11.05 -2.26
N ARG A 254 6.21 11.77 -1.28
CA ARG A 254 6.95 12.52 -0.26
C ARG A 254 7.85 11.64 0.62
N GLN A 255 7.37 10.49 1.08
CA GLN A 255 8.21 9.58 1.89
C GLN A 255 9.36 9.03 1.06
N ASP A 256 9.09 8.68 -0.19
CA ASP A 256 10.07 8.13 -1.10
C ASP A 256 11.18 9.17 -1.40
N THR A 257 10.86 10.48 -1.40
CA THR A 257 11.87 11.55 -1.48
C THR A 257 12.77 11.59 -0.24
N VAL A 258 12.22 11.47 0.97
CA VAL A 258 12.98 11.42 2.22
C VAL A 258 13.97 10.25 2.22
N GLU A 259 13.50 9.06 1.83
CA GLU A 259 14.34 7.85 1.75
C GLU A 259 15.43 7.97 0.66
N THR A 260 15.07 8.56 -0.48
CA THR A 260 16.01 8.82 -1.58
C THR A 260 17.08 9.83 -1.20
N ARG A 261 16.71 10.92 -0.51
CA ARG A 261 17.66 11.92 0.00
C ARG A 261 18.61 11.33 1.05
N ALA A 262 18.11 10.43 1.91
CA ALA A 262 18.96 9.72 2.85
C ALA A 262 20.02 8.87 2.12
N LEU A 263 19.63 8.10 1.10
CA LEU A 263 20.58 7.31 0.31
C LEU A 263 21.57 8.20 -0.48
N LEU A 264 21.11 9.32 -1.04
CA LEU A 264 21.98 10.27 -1.75
C LEU A 264 23.09 10.82 -0.85
N ARG A 265 22.79 11.13 0.42
CA ARG A 265 23.81 11.56 1.40
C ARG A 265 24.83 10.45 1.67
N THR A 266 24.37 9.20 1.82
CA THR A 266 25.27 8.05 2.00
C THR A 266 26.19 7.88 0.78
N LEU A 267 25.63 7.88 -0.43
CA LEU A 267 26.40 7.73 -1.67
C LEU A 267 27.37 8.90 -1.90
N ALA A 268 26.99 10.13 -1.54
CA ALA A 268 27.85 11.31 -1.60
C ALA A 268 29.05 11.17 -0.66
N ALA A 269 28.83 10.77 0.60
CA ALA A 269 29.89 10.57 1.57
C ALA A 269 30.85 9.42 1.17
N GLU A 270 30.33 8.36 0.56
CA GLU A 270 31.17 7.29 0.00
C GLU A 270 31.99 7.75 -1.22
N ALA A 271 31.40 8.57 -2.10
CA ALA A 271 32.09 9.15 -3.24
C ALA A 271 33.22 10.08 -2.78
N GLU A 272 32.96 10.93 -1.79
CA GLU A 272 33.97 11.81 -1.18
C GLU A 272 35.15 11.02 -0.60
N ARG A 273 34.89 9.97 0.20
CA ARG A 273 35.94 9.07 0.71
C ARG A 273 36.75 8.37 -0.37
N SER A 274 36.19 8.23 -1.58
CA SER A 274 36.85 7.61 -2.73
C SER A 274 37.54 8.63 -3.65
N GLY A 275 37.54 9.92 -3.31
CA GLY A 275 38.06 10.99 -4.17
C GLY A 275 37.23 11.21 -5.45
N GLU A 276 35.97 10.78 -5.47
CA GLU A 276 35.08 10.93 -6.62
C GLU A 276 34.27 12.24 -6.54
N PRO A 277 33.90 12.84 -7.69
CA PRO A 277 33.06 14.04 -7.70
C PRO A 277 31.70 13.83 -7.01
N THR A 278 31.31 14.76 -6.13
CA THR A 278 30.06 14.69 -5.36
C THR A 278 28.91 15.54 -5.92
N PHE A 279 29.21 16.41 -6.90
CA PHE A 279 28.26 17.36 -7.50
C PHE A 279 26.92 16.72 -7.90
N THR A 280 26.98 15.59 -8.62
CA THR A 280 25.78 14.90 -9.12
C THR A 280 24.86 14.47 -7.97
N TRP A 281 25.41 13.96 -6.87
CA TRP A 281 24.63 13.50 -5.71
C TRP A 281 23.93 14.67 -5.01
N GLY A 282 24.62 15.79 -4.82
CA GLY A 282 24.05 17.01 -4.26
C GLY A 282 22.93 17.58 -5.14
N ARG A 283 23.13 17.58 -6.46
CA ARG A 283 22.11 18.03 -7.42
C ARG A 283 20.85 17.16 -7.39
N LEU A 284 21.01 15.83 -7.40
CA LEU A 284 19.87 14.92 -7.28
C LEU A 284 19.15 15.09 -5.95
N HIS A 285 19.89 15.36 -4.86
CA HIS A 285 19.28 15.62 -3.55
C HIS A 285 18.43 16.89 -3.58
N ALA A 286 18.91 17.97 -4.21
CA ALA A 286 18.13 19.20 -4.36
C ALA A 286 16.88 19.01 -5.24
N ARG A 287 16.95 18.21 -6.32
CA ARG A 287 15.77 17.85 -7.12
C ARG A 287 14.72 17.11 -6.29
N GLU A 288 15.17 16.21 -5.43
CA GLU A 288 14.30 15.46 -4.53
C GLU A 288 13.66 16.32 -3.45
N GLU A 289 14.39 17.29 -2.91
CA GLU A 289 13.85 18.29 -2.00
C GLU A 289 12.78 19.16 -2.69
N ALA A 290 13.04 19.64 -3.91
CA ALA A 290 12.05 20.38 -4.68
C ALA A 290 10.80 19.55 -4.99
N ALA A 291 10.97 18.26 -5.33
CA ALA A 291 9.85 17.34 -5.54
C ALA A 291 9.02 17.14 -4.26
N ALA A 292 9.66 17.02 -3.10
CA ALA A 292 8.97 16.94 -1.81
C ALA A 292 8.11 18.19 -1.57
N HIS A 293 8.66 19.39 -1.80
CA HIS A 293 7.92 20.65 -1.64
C HIS A 293 6.72 20.76 -2.58
N ALA A 294 6.88 20.35 -3.84
CA ALA A 294 5.77 20.35 -4.80
C ALA A 294 4.62 19.43 -4.34
N VAL A 295 4.95 18.23 -3.85
CA VAL A 295 3.97 17.30 -3.29
C VAL A 295 3.28 17.88 -2.05
N GLU A 296 4.05 18.52 -1.16
CA GLU A 296 3.53 19.12 0.07
C GLU A 296 2.58 20.30 -0.21
N ALA A 297 2.88 21.13 -1.19
CA ALA A 297 2.01 22.23 -1.61
C ALA A 297 0.63 21.76 -2.11
N ASP A 298 0.56 20.54 -2.65
CA ASP A 298 -0.67 19.91 -3.12
C ASP A 298 -1.50 19.24 -2.02
N LEU A 299 -0.91 18.96 -0.85
CA LEU A 299 -1.56 18.23 0.22
C LEU A 299 -2.84 18.90 0.75
N PRO A 300 -2.90 20.23 0.99
CA PRO A 300 -4.13 20.89 1.45
C PRO A 300 -5.33 20.67 0.53
N ARG A 301 -5.10 20.74 -0.79
CA ARG A 301 -6.14 20.46 -1.78
C ARG A 301 -6.59 19.01 -1.72
N LEU A 302 -5.66 18.06 -1.66
CA LEU A 302 -5.97 16.62 -1.57
C LEU A 302 -6.69 16.26 -0.26
N TRP A 303 -6.37 16.92 0.84
CA TRP A 303 -7.08 16.79 2.12
C TRP A 303 -8.51 17.28 1.99
N HIS A 304 -8.71 18.47 1.42
CA HIS A 304 -10.04 19.04 1.22
C HIS A 304 -10.92 18.13 0.35
N GLU A 305 -10.36 17.55 -0.72
CA GLU A 305 -11.08 16.59 -1.56
C GLU A 305 -11.60 15.38 -0.77
N VAL A 306 -10.80 14.81 0.15
CA VAL A 306 -11.20 13.68 1.00
C VAL A 306 -12.20 14.12 2.07
N ALA A 307 -11.98 15.29 2.70
CA ALA A 307 -12.82 15.81 3.76
C ALA A 307 -14.26 16.09 3.31
N ARG A 308 -14.47 16.46 2.04
CA ARG A 308 -15.82 16.68 1.46
C ARG A 308 -16.73 15.45 1.55
N ASP A 309 -16.18 14.24 1.64
CA ASP A 309 -16.98 13.03 1.82
C ASP A 309 -17.52 12.87 3.25
N LYS A 310 -16.90 13.52 4.27
CA LYS A 310 -17.39 13.52 5.66
C LYS A 310 -18.79 14.13 5.78
N THR A 311 -19.09 15.12 4.95
CA THR A 311 -20.38 15.82 4.93
C THR A 311 -21.35 15.26 3.90
N SER A 312 -20.96 14.26 3.11
CA SER A 312 -21.78 13.70 2.03
C SER A 312 -22.95 12.87 2.56
N GLY A 313 -24.10 12.95 1.88
CA GLY A 313 -25.33 12.28 2.30
C GLY A 313 -25.25 10.76 2.31
N TRP A 314 -24.36 10.15 1.52
CA TRP A 314 -24.23 8.69 1.43
C TRP A 314 -23.44 8.06 2.59
N VAL A 315 -22.68 8.87 3.34
CA VAL A 315 -21.90 8.45 4.51
C VAL A 315 -22.58 8.84 5.84
N ARG A 316 -23.63 9.67 5.80
CA ARG A 316 -24.46 10.00 6.99
C ARG A 316 -25.28 8.79 7.39
#